data_AF-A0A6M4P5R5-F1
#
_entry.id   AF-A0A6M4P5R5-F1
#
_cell.length_a   1.000
_cell.length_b   1.000
_cell.length_c   1.000
_cell.angle_alpha   90.00
_cell.angle_beta   90.00
_cell.angle_gamma   90.00
#
_symmetry.space_group_name_H-M   'P 1'
#
loop_
_entity.id
_entity.type
_entity.pdbx_description
1 polymer ?
#
loop_
_entity_poly.entity_id
_entity_poly.type
_entity_poly.pdbx_seq_one_letter_code
_entity_poly.pdbx_strand_id
1 'polypeptide(L)'
;MSRWLIAVASIVMIGCSSGNTEDDLYGSGFIEVNEQTWVENYTSPYPFTMLEGEIACASNPAFGREVFFHPKGYTDESYVGIPLNKAAVDGLKLSRLTSNVPYSVKEGADLSEAVQIGLKVCDEQEDELANY
;
A
#
# COMPACT_ATOMS: atom_id res chain seq x y z
N MET A 1 41.00 -29.55 -45.72
CA MET A 1 40.89 -29.71 -44.25
C MET A 1 39.92 -28.65 -43.76
N SER A 2 38.69 -29.03 -43.45
CA SER A 2 37.62 -28.13 -43.01
C SER A 2 37.55 -28.19 -41.49
N ARG A 3 37.98 -27.13 -40.79
CA ARG A 3 37.76 -26.99 -39.35
C ARG A 3 36.61 -26.02 -39.16
N TRP A 4 35.44 -26.59 -38.89
CA TRP A 4 34.25 -25.86 -38.49
C TRP A 4 34.38 -25.40 -37.03
N LEU A 5 33.85 -24.21 -36.80
CA LEU A 5 33.76 -23.45 -35.57
C LEU A 5 32.86 -24.16 -34.56
N ILE A 6 33.21 -24.10 -33.27
CA ILE A 6 32.21 -24.05 -32.20
C ILE A 6 32.68 -23.01 -31.18
N ALA A 7 32.19 -21.78 -31.34
CA ALA A 7 32.24 -20.78 -30.29
C ALA A 7 31.12 -21.10 -29.30
N VAL A 8 31.47 -21.57 -28.11
CA VAL A 8 30.53 -21.81 -27.02
C VAL A 8 30.18 -20.46 -26.39
N ALA A 9 29.01 -19.92 -26.74
CA ALA A 9 28.45 -18.76 -26.08
C ALA A 9 27.91 -19.20 -24.71
N SER A 10 28.64 -18.89 -23.64
CA SER A 10 28.17 -19.07 -22.27
C SER A 10 27.09 -18.04 -21.97
N ILE A 11 25.82 -18.46 -22.07
CA ILE A 11 24.69 -17.67 -21.58
C ILE A 11 24.78 -17.71 -20.04
N VAL A 12 25.26 -16.62 -19.45
CA VAL A 12 25.14 -16.40 -18.01
C VAL A 12 23.65 -16.19 -17.74
N MET A 13 22.99 -17.24 -17.24
CA MET A 13 21.66 -17.09 -16.67
C MET A 13 21.82 -16.25 -15.40
N ILE A 14 21.52 -14.95 -15.51
CA ILE A 14 21.23 -14.13 -14.35
C ILE A 14 19.95 -14.73 -13.77
N GLY A 15 20.12 -15.59 -12.77
CA GLY A 15 19.00 -16.03 -11.95
C GLY A 15 18.41 -14.77 -11.32
N CYS A 16 17.16 -14.44 -11.66
CA CYS A 16 16.37 -13.55 -10.85
C CYS A 16 16.42 -14.14 -9.44
N SER A 17 17.18 -13.51 -8.54
CA SER A 17 17.04 -13.77 -7.12
C SER A 17 15.57 -13.54 -6.83
N SER A 18 14.86 -14.56 -6.34
CA SER A 18 13.58 -14.37 -5.71
C SER A 18 13.84 -13.43 -4.54
N GLY A 19 13.65 -12.12 -4.76
CA GLY A 19 13.43 -11.19 -3.68
C GLY A 19 12.27 -11.77 -2.89
N ASN A 20 12.50 -12.00 -1.60
CA ASN A 20 11.48 -12.46 -0.68
C ASN A 20 10.33 -11.46 -0.75
N THR A 21 9.32 -11.78 -1.57
CA THR A 21 8.16 -10.95 -1.89
C THR A 21 6.98 -11.35 -1.01
N GLU A 22 7.29 -11.83 0.19
CA GLU A 22 6.29 -12.20 1.19
C GLU A 22 6.03 -11.04 2.18
N ASP A 23 6.91 -10.03 2.28
CA ASP A 23 6.71 -8.85 3.14
C ASP A 23 6.25 -7.58 2.39
N ASP A 24 6.35 -7.55 1.06
CA ASP A 24 6.15 -6.32 0.28
C ASP A 24 4.67 -5.87 0.13
N LEU A 25 3.71 -6.67 0.61
CA LEU A 25 2.30 -6.27 0.66
C LEU A 25 1.94 -5.54 1.96
N TYR A 26 2.77 -5.62 2.99
CA TYR A 26 2.73 -4.73 4.15
C TYR A 26 3.43 -3.41 3.79
N GLY A 27 2.80 -2.74 2.82
CA GLY A 27 3.31 -1.55 2.17
C GLY A 27 3.53 -0.41 3.14
N SER A 28 4.67 0.22 2.97
CA SER A 28 4.93 1.63 3.22
C SER A 28 4.29 2.34 4.40
N GLY A 29 4.73 2.00 5.62
CA GLY A 29 4.45 2.76 6.83
C GLY A 29 2.95 2.91 7.15
N PHE A 30 2.64 3.33 8.36
CA PHE A 30 1.27 3.64 8.71
C PHE A 30 1.22 4.69 9.80
N ILE A 31 0.04 5.28 9.95
CA ILE A 31 -0.30 6.09 11.12
C ILE A 31 -1.54 5.52 11.78
N GLU A 32 -1.45 5.34 13.09
CA GLU A 32 -2.60 4.97 13.91
C GLU A 32 -3.55 6.17 14.03
N VAL A 33 -4.84 5.91 13.83
CA VAL A 33 -5.90 6.91 13.92
C VAL A 33 -6.99 6.43 14.87
N ASN A 34 -7.52 7.35 15.66
CA ASN A 34 -8.55 7.10 16.66
C ASN A 34 -9.61 8.20 16.59
N GLU A 35 -10.89 7.81 16.60
CA GLU A 35 -12.01 8.77 16.53
C GLU A 35 -11.99 9.81 17.66
N GLN A 36 -11.60 9.41 18.88
CA GLN A 36 -11.61 10.27 20.06
C GLN A 36 -10.56 11.39 19.99
N THR A 37 -9.40 11.09 19.40
CA THR A 37 -8.27 12.04 19.31
C THR A 37 -8.12 12.65 17.91
N TRP A 38 -8.96 12.24 16.95
CA TRP A 38 -8.90 12.74 15.57
C TRP A 38 -8.98 14.27 15.50
N VAL A 39 -9.94 14.86 16.22
CA VAL A 39 -10.19 16.31 16.23
C VAL A 39 -9.07 17.13 16.86
N GLU A 40 -8.13 16.49 17.56
CA GLU A 40 -6.96 17.16 18.14
C GLU A 40 -5.89 17.43 17.07
N ASN A 41 -5.88 16.63 16.00
CA ASN A 41 -4.84 16.64 14.98
C ASN A 41 -5.36 17.06 13.59
N TYR A 42 -6.67 16.96 13.37
CA TYR A 42 -7.30 17.01 12.06
C TYR A 42 -8.59 17.84 12.08
N THR A 43 -8.97 18.38 10.92
CA THR A 43 -10.04 19.37 10.78
C THR A 43 -11.36 18.80 10.26
N SER A 44 -11.30 17.71 9.48
CA SER A 44 -12.48 17.00 9.02
C SER A 44 -13.04 16.09 10.12
N PRO A 45 -14.31 15.68 10.06
CA PRO A 45 -14.81 14.61 10.90
C PRO A 45 -14.09 13.28 10.64
N TYR A 46 -13.94 12.45 11.68
CA TYR A 46 -13.38 11.10 11.55
C TYR A 46 -14.24 10.24 10.60
N PRO A 47 -13.68 9.70 9.50
CA PRO A 47 -14.49 9.18 8.40
C PRO A 47 -14.84 7.68 8.51
N PHE A 48 -14.27 6.91 9.44
CA PHE A 48 -14.43 5.44 9.47
C PHE A 48 -15.49 4.97 10.47
N THR A 49 -16.12 3.82 10.21
CA THR A 49 -17.10 3.23 11.14
C THR A 49 -16.46 2.50 12.32
N MET A 50 -15.18 2.10 12.20
CA MET A 50 -14.40 1.54 13.31
C MET A 50 -13.75 2.68 14.09
N LEU A 51 -13.71 2.62 15.42
CA LEU A 51 -13.18 3.70 16.25
C LEU A 51 -11.67 3.92 16.10
N GLU A 52 -10.94 2.87 15.72
CA GLU A 52 -9.48 2.83 15.68
C GLU A 52 -9.00 2.04 14.47
N GLY A 53 -7.85 2.41 13.92
CA GLY A 53 -7.20 1.68 12.85
C GLY A 53 -5.94 2.37 12.37
N GLU A 54 -5.46 1.94 11.22
CA GLU A 54 -4.23 2.42 10.59
C GLU A 54 -4.59 2.99 9.22
N ILE A 55 -4.07 4.17 8.90
CA ILE A 55 -4.02 4.64 7.51
C ILE A 55 -2.64 4.27 6.99
N ALA A 56 -2.61 3.36 6.01
CA ALA A 56 -1.40 2.85 5.40
C ALA A 56 -1.29 3.33 3.96
N CYS A 57 -0.05 3.44 3.50
CA CYS A 57 0.24 3.66 2.09
C CYS A 57 0.74 2.37 1.44
N ALA A 58 0.53 2.22 0.14
CA ALA A 58 1.30 1.36 -0.73
C ALA A 58 1.67 2.15 -2.00
N SER A 59 2.66 1.68 -2.76
CA SER A 59 3.04 2.31 -4.04
C SER A 59 2.90 1.32 -5.19
N ASN A 60 2.23 1.76 -6.25
CA ASN A 60 2.03 0.97 -7.46
C ASN A 60 2.57 1.73 -8.68
N PRO A 61 3.50 1.15 -9.46
CA PRO A 61 4.06 1.82 -10.64
C PRO A 61 3.03 2.24 -11.69
N ALA A 62 1.87 1.57 -11.77
CA ALA A 62 0.84 1.85 -12.77
C ALA A 62 -0.17 2.92 -12.34
N PHE A 63 -0.49 2.99 -11.04
CA PHE A 63 -1.58 3.82 -10.52
C PHE A 63 -1.13 4.91 -9.54
N GLY A 64 0.14 4.86 -9.11
CA GLY A 64 0.72 5.75 -8.12
C GLY A 64 0.52 5.25 -6.69
N ARG A 65 0.51 6.19 -5.75
CA ARG A 65 0.38 5.93 -4.31
C ARG A 65 -1.04 5.53 -3.95
N GLU A 66 -1.19 4.34 -3.41
CA GLU A 66 -2.44 3.74 -2.97
C GLU A 66 -2.60 3.97 -1.47
N VAL A 67 -3.75 4.49 -1.03
CA VAL A 67 -4.01 4.74 0.40
C VAL A 67 -5.14 3.86 0.87
N PHE A 68 -4.91 3.17 1.99
CA PHE A 68 -5.86 2.23 2.59
C PHE A 68 -6.11 2.57 4.07
N PHE A 69 -7.31 2.23 4.54
CA PHE A 69 -7.60 2.15 5.97
C PHE A 69 -7.71 0.70 6.41
N HIS A 70 -6.93 0.33 7.43
CA HIS A 70 -6.97 -0.98 8.07
C HIS A 70 -7.58 -0.83 9.46
N PRO A 71 -8.81 -1.31 9.69
CA PRO A 71 -9.44 -1.28 11.01
C PRO A 71 -8.58 -2.02 12.04
N LYS A 72 -8.56 -1.53 13.29
CA LYS A 72 -7.80 -2.20 14.36
C LYS A 72 -8.22 -3.67 14.49
N GLY A 73 -7.22 -4.56 14.48
CA GLY A 73 -7.43 -6.02 14.49
C GLY A 73 -7.59 -6.65 13.10
N TYR A 74 -7.50 -5.85 12.02
CA TYR A 74 -7.56 -6.28 10.62
C TYR A 74 -6.37 -5.71 9.83
N THR A 75 -5.19 -5.78 10.43
CA THR A 75 -3.97 -5.17 9.89
C THR A 75 -3.05 -6.18 9.25
N ASP A 76 -3.23 -7.49 9.47
CA ASP A 76 -2.45 -8.57 8.86
C ASP A 76 -2.65 -8.75 7.35
N GLU A 77 -1.67 -9.42 6.73
CA GLU A 77 -1.60 -9.67 5.28
C GLU A 77 -2.79 -10.46 4.72
N SER A 78 -3.59 -11.10 5.59
CA SER A 78 -4.82 -11.78 5.19
C SER A 78 -5.98 -10.81 4.93
N TYR A 79 -5.84 -9.55 5.35
CA TYR A 79 -6.85 -8.51 5.22
C TYR A 79 -6.50 -7.46 4.16
N VAL A 80 -7.47 -7.20 3.31
CA VAL A 80 -7.46 -6.13 2.33
C VAL A 80 -8.21 -4.94 2.92
N GLY A 81 -7.47 -3.89 3.27
CA GLY A 81 -8.00 -2.66 3.83
C GLY A 81 -8.99 -1.94 2.90
N ILE A 82 -9.61 -0.89 3.43
CA ILE A 82 -10.60 -0.09 2.70
C ILE A 82 -9.84 0.89 1.79
N PRO A 83 -10.02 0.84 0.46
CA PRO A 83 -9.34 1.76 -0.45
C PRO A 83 -9.89 3.19 -0.27
N LEU A 84 -9.01 4.16 -0.01
CA LEU A 84 -9.40 5.56 0.27
C LEU A 84 -9.27 6.48 -0.93
N ASN A 85 -8.41 6.13 -1.89
CA ASN A 85 -8.19 6.93 -3.10
C ASN A 85 -8.38 6.09 -4.39
N LYS A 86 -8.42 6.79 -5.52
CA LYS A 86 -8.62 6.14 -6.83
C LYS A 86 -7.53 5.13 -7.16
N ALA A 87 -6.27 5.42 -6.80
CA ALA A 87 -5.15 4.52 -7.04
C ALA A 87 -5.35 3.18 -6.32
N ALA A 88 -5.72 3.20 -5.03
CA ALA A 88 -6.04 2.00 -4.27
C ALA A 88 -7.20 1.20 -4.88
N VAL A 89 -8.26 1.87 -5.34
CA VAL A 89 -9.38 1.19 -6.03
C VAL A 89 -8.92 0.51 -7.32
N ASP A 90 -8.12 1.20 -8.14
CA ASP A 90 -7.62 0.68 -9.41
C ASP A 90 -6.61 -0.47 -9.18
N GLY A 91 -5.77 -0.36 -8.15
CA GLY A 91 -4.84 -1.38 -7.68
C GLY A 91 -5.54 -2.68 -7.28
N LEU A 92 -6.54 -2.60 -6.40
CA LEU A 92 -7.35 -3.75 -6.01
C LEU A 92 -8.02 -4.39 -7.24
N LYS A 93 -8.55 -3.59 -8.15
CA LYS A 93 -9.20 -4.09 -9.37
C LYS A 93 -8.23 -4.84 -10.28
N LEU A 94 -7.01 -4.33 -10.46
CA LEU A 94 -5.97 -5.01 -11.24
C LEU A 94 -5.61 -6.36 -10.61
N SER A 95 -5.45 -6.39 -9.29
CA SER A 95 -5.14 -7.58 -8.51
C SER A 95 -6.33 -8.53 -8.32
N ARG A 96 -7.52 -8.16 -8.79
CA ARG A 96 -8.79 -8.89 -8.62
C ARG A 96 -9.12 -9.13 -7.14
N LEU A 97 -8.74 -8.20 -6.29
CA LEU A 97 -9.03 -8.18 -4.87
C LEU A 97 -10.17 -7.21 -4.57
N THR A 98 -10.80 -7.43 -3.43
CA THR A 98 -11.77 -6.51 -2.83
C THR A 98 -11.47 -6.40 -1.35
N SER A 99 -11.77 -5.26 -0.75
CA SER A 99 -11.69 -5.14 0.71
C SER A 99 -12.53 -6.22 1.39
N ASN A 100 -11.97 -6.87 2.40
CA ASN A 100 -12.58 -7.99 3.11
C ASN A 100 -12.74 -7.73 4.62
N VAL A 101 -12.53 -6.50 5.06
CA VAL A 101 -12.73 -6.09 6.46
C VAL A 101 -14.21 -5.80 6.74
N PRO A 102 -14.73 -6.07 7.94
CA PRO A 102 -16.16 -5.92 8.26
C PRO A 102 -16.56 -4.48 8.60
N TYR A 103 -15.75 -3.49 8.19
CA TYR A 103 -15.96 -2.08 8.46
C TYR A 103 -15.95 -1.27 7.17
N SER A 104 -16.45 -0.04 7.24
CA SER A 104 -16.63 0.83 6.08
C SER A 104 -16.27 2.27 6.41
N VAL A 105 -16.32 3.12 5.37
CA VAL A 105 -16.35 4.57 5.52
C VAL A 105 -17.79 4.99 5.88
N LYS A 106 -17.95 5.95 6.78
CA LYS A 106 -19.25 6.55 7.12
C LYS A 106 -19.89 7.15 5.88
N GLU A 107 -21.21 7.01 5.75
CA GLU A 107 -21.94 7.53 4.59
C GLU A 107 -21.72 9.04 4.43
N GLY A 108 -21.34 9.46 3.22
CA GLY A 108 -21.08 10.87 2.91
C GLY A 108 -19.81 11.47 3.53
N ALA A 109 -18.94 10.66 4.13
CA ALA A 109 -17.70 11.17 4.71
C ALA A 109 -16.77 11.74 3.63
N ASP A 110 -16.15 12.88 3.95
CA ASP A 110 -15.05 13.42 3.17
C ASP A 110 -13.76 12.66 3.52
N LEU A 111 -13.12 12.08 2.51
CA LEU A 111 -11.88 11.32 2.65
C LEU A 111 -10.63 12.15 2.35
N SER A 112 -10.77 13.41 1.94
CA SER A 112 -9.65 14.23 1.47
C SER A 112 -8.51 14.32 2.48
N GLU A 113 -8.82 14.62 3.75
CA GLU A 113 -7.82 14.72 4.81
C GLU A 113 -7.19 13.36 5.14
N ALA A 114 -7.99 12.29 5.23
CA ALA A 114 -7.49 10.93 5.44
C ALA A 114 -6.55 10.47 4.31
N VAL A 115 -6.88 10.80 3.06
CA VAL A 115 -6.01 10.50 1.90
C VAL A 115 -4.72 11.32 1.97
N GLN A 116 -4.78 12.61 2.33
CA GLN A 116 -3.58 13.43 2.48
C GLN A 116 -2.65 12.91 3.57
N ILE A 117 -3.20 12.46 4.70
CA ILE A 117 -2.45 11.82 5.78
C ILE A 117 -1.74 10.58 5.26
N GLY A 118 -2.44 9.67 4.58
CA GLY A 118 -1.82 8.47 4.02
C GLY A 118 -0.77 8.78 2.95
N LEU A 119 -0.99 9.80 2.11
CA LEU A 119 0.01 10.23 1.13
C LEU A 119 1.29 10.76 1.78
N LYS A 120 1.18 11.46 2.92
CA LYS A 120 2.34 11.92 3.71
C LYS A 120 3.15 10.74 4.24
N VAL A 121 2.49 9.66 4.68
CA VAL A 121 3.18 8.43 5.10
C VAL A 121 4.02 7.85 3.95
N CYS A 122 3.51 7.88 2.71
CA CYS A 122 4.31 7.46 1.55
C CYS A 122 5.55 8.35 1.36
N ASP A 123 5.38 9.67 1.44
CA ASP A 123 6.47 10.63 1.24
C ASP A 123 7.58 10.41 2.29
N GLU A 124 7.18 10.22 3.57
CA GLU A 124 8.11 9.93 4.66
C GLU A 124 8.89 8.63 4.42
N GLN A 125 8.25 7.59 3.90
CA GLN A 125 8.96 6.36 3.57
C GLN A 125 9.89 6.52 2.36
N GLU A 126 9.45 7.19 1.30
CA GLU A 126 10.32 7.44 0.13
C GLU A 126 11.57 8.22 0.54
N ASP A 127 11.43 9.20 1.44
CA ASP A 127 12.54 9.93 2.03
C ASP A 127 13.46 9.03 2.87
N GLU A 128 12.91 8.14 3.71
CA GLU A 128 13.71 7.18 4.47
C GLU A 128 14.54 6.28 3.55
N LEU A 129 13.92 5.70 2.52
CA LEU A 129 14.58 4.82 1.56
C LEU A 129 15.65 5.54 0.74
N ALA A 130 15.46 6.82 0.40
CA ALA A 130 16.42 7.61 -0.36
C ALA A 130 17.68 8.00 0.44
N ASN A 131 17.62 7.93 1.77
CA ASN A 131 18.72 8.30 2.68
C ASN A 131 19.56 7.10 3.16
N TYR A 132 19.30 5.89 2.64
CA TYR A 132 20.11 4.68 2.83
C TYR A 132 21.07 4.44 1.65
#